data_AF-A0A1I2RGQ3-F1
#
_entry.id   AF-A0A1I2RGQ3-F1
#
_cell.length_a   1.000
_cell.length_b   1.000
_cell.length_c   1.000
_cell.angle_alpha   90.00
_cell.angle_beta   90.00
_cell.angle_gamma   90.00
#
_symmetry.space_group_name_H-M   'P 1'
#
loop_
_entity.id
_entity.type
_entity.pdbx_description
1 polymer ?
#
loop_
_entity_poly.entity_id
_entity_poly.type
_entity_poly.pdbx_seq_one_letter_code
_entity_poly.pdbx_strand_id
1 'polypeptide(L)'
;MKKKLLVLTSLFASTAMLGACGNLGKAISGGGASQVVTSKKKGYQTTGQTDTDYYQGIIKDGRYLTNKARGVGVYQNSDNMLNLKSFEAGMMNLSKEQFPTKSYVFREGQVLSKDTVENWLDRKSKDNPDGLNPEDNGKKEADKRNPIYVQQIEEQDYMQEKDGKLSLAGVTIGIGMNQKDYYQKEEYGATYTTDISTEKMKEEGQKAATTILARLRQKSEIGNDTPILICMFKQAPNDSLVGGSFYAYALSKSGTSISSWTDTDIKSVVLPATDSSSVPNENDATSFSAFMNKTQSFFPNLAGVTAQAQYKGKELQGMHVNITTQFYSMTEITSFAQFVSQMARTYLPSGVPIDITIKGSDGTVQAFLSRDSGQTSYYTHVFNSY
;
A
#
# COMPACT_ATOMS: atom_id res chain seq x y z
N MET A 1 -33.51 -32.21 -83.31
CA MET A 1 -33.42 -30.77 -83.63
C MET A 1 -32.22 -30.19 -82.87
N LYS A 2 -31.25 -29.60 -83.60
CA LYS A 2 -30.27 -28.52 -83.26
C LYS A 2 -29.75 -28.44 -81.80
N LYS A 3 -28.47 -28.41 -81.42
CA LYS A 3 -27.14 -28.04 -81.99
C LYS A 3 -26.09 -28.60 -80.98
N LYS A 4 -24.95 -29.18 -81.41
CA LYS A 4 -23.57 -28.61 -81.35
C LYS A 4 -23.25 -27.92 -79.99
N LEU A 5 -22.16 -28.14 -79.24
CA LEU A 5 -20.76 -28.41 -79.62
C LEU A 5 -19.87 -28.49 -78.33
N LEU A 6 -18.75 -29.22 -78.42
CA LEU A 6 -17.42 -29.03 -77.77
C LEU A 6 -17.30 -29.05 -76.22
N VAL A 7 -16.62 -30.05 -75.63
CA VAL A 7 -15.15 -30.15 -75.32
C VAL A 7 -14.82 -29.57 -73.93
N LEU A 8 -14.52 -30.43 -72.94
CA LEU A 8 -13.23 -31.05 -72.58
C LEU A 8 -12.28 -30.08 -71.84
N THR A 9 -11.90 -30.45 -70.61
CA THR A 9 -10.66 -30.18 -69.81
C THR A 9 -11.02 -29.97 -68.32
N SER A 10 -10.75 -30.94 -67.43
CA SER A 10 -9.48 -31.20 -66.72
C SER A 10 -9.00 -29.99 -65.92
N LEU A 11 -9.14 -29.97 -64.59
CA LEU A 11 -8.24 -30.57 -63.58
C LEU A 11 -7.38 -29.47 -62.93
N PHE A 12 -7.05 -29.69 -61.65
CA PHE A 12 -6.23 -28.92 -60.70
C PHE A 12 -7.02 -27.97 -59.77
N ALA A 13 -7.38 -28.39 -58.56
CA ALA A 13 -6.56 -28.77 -57.39
C ALA A 13 -5.93 -27.57 -56.68
N SER A 14 -6.48 -27.21 -55.53
CA SER A 14 -5.69 -26.78 -54.36
C SER A 14 -6.52 -26.94 -53.10
N THR A 15 -6.12 -27.91 -52.28
CA THR A 15 -6.44 -28.04 -50.86
C THR A 15 -6.21 -26.73 -50.10
N ALA A 16 -7.25 -26.20 -49.44
CA ALA A 16 -7.13 -25.14 -48.46
C ALA A 16 -7.77 -25.58 -47.13
N MET A 17 -7.04 -25.27 -46.08
CA MET A 17 -7.16 -25.76 -44.71
C MET A 17 -8.51 -25.49 -44.05
N LEU A 18 -9.05 -26.52 -43.38
CA LEU A 18 -9.99 -26.36 -42.27
C LEU A 18 -9.16 -26.24 -40.98
N GLY A 19 -8.97 -25.00 -40.55
CA GLY A 19 -8.31 -24.64 -39.29
C GLY A 19 -8.82 -23.27 -38.85
N ALA A 20 -10.10 -23.20 -38.48
CA ALA A 20 -10.73 -21.98 -37.96
C ALA A 20 -11.26 -22.25 -36.56
N CYS A 21 -10.48 -21.83 -35.55
CA CYS A 21 -10.94 -21.27 -34.28
C CYS A 21 -9.70 -20.87 -33.47
N GLY A 22 -9.45 -19.57 -33.34
CA GLY A 22 -8.45 -19.03 -32.42
C GLY A 22 -7.57 -17.94 -32.99
N ASN A 23 -8.14 -16.79 -33.38
CA ASN A 23 -7.37 -15.55 -33.38
C ASN A 23 -8.31 -14.33 -33.28
N LEU A 24 -8.65 -13.94 -32.05
CA LEU A 24 -9.27 -12.65 -31.77
C LEU A 24 -8.15 -11.63 -31.54
N GLY A 25 -7.76 -10.95 -32.62
CA GLY A 25 -6.65 -10.01 -32.59
C GLY A 25 -6.74 -9.00 -33.72
N LYS A 26 -7.68 -8.04 -33.63
CA LYS A 26 -7.52 -6.69 -34.19
C LYS A 26 -8.67 -5.77 -33.77
N ALA A 27 -8.41 -4.93 -32.77
CA ALA A 27 -8.99 -3.61 -32.67
C ALA A 27 -7.86 -2.67 -32.23
N ILE A 28 -7.48 -1.75 -33.11
CA ILE A 28 -6.55 -0.66 -32.83
C ILE A 28 -7.37 0.62 -32.88
N SER A 29 -7.44 1.34 -31.77
CA SER A 29 -7.35 2.81 -31.75
C SER A 29 -7.25 3.33 -30.30
N GLY A 30 -6.13 3.98 -29.97
CA GLY A 30 -6.00 4.84 -28.78
C GLY A 30 -4.82 4.54 -27.85
N GLY A 31 -3.63 5.06 -28.19
CA GLY A 31 -2.59 5.51 -27.24
C GLY A 31 -2.08 4.60 -26.12
N GLY A 32 -0.99 3.88 -26.38
CA GLY A 32 0.18 3.93 -25.49
C GLY A 32 0.28 3.02 -24.26
N ALA A 33 0.19 1.70 -24.43
CA ALA A 33 1.06 0.72 -23.75
C ALA A 33 0.88 -0.65 -24.43
N SER A 34 1.81 -1.03 -25.32
CA SER A 34 1.85 -2.39 -25.86
C SER A 34 2.15 -3.37 -24.73
N GLN A 35 1.13 -4.00 -24.17
CA GLN A 35 1.30 -5.19 -23.34
C GLN A 35 1.80 -6.34 -24.23
N VAL A 36 3.13 -6.46 -24.33
CA VAL A 36 3.76 -7.68 -24.81
C VAL A 36 3.70 -8.68 -23.66
N VAL A 37 2.64 -9.47 -23.60
CA VAL A 37 2.64 -10.72 -22.83
C VAL A 37 3.66 -11.63 -23.50
N THR A 38 4.91 -11.56 -23.06
CA THR A 38 6.00 -12.39 -23.58
C THR A 38 5.84 -13.79 -22.98
N SER A 39 4.99 -14.60 -23.60
CA SER A 39 4.92 -16.04 -23.37
C SER A 39 6.14 -16.73 -23.99
N LYS A 40 7.33 -16.51 -23.43
CA LYS A 40 8.41 -17.50 -23.47
C LYS A 40 8.35 -18.28 -22.16
N LYS A 41 8.59 -19.59 -22.21
CA LYS A 41 8.50 -20.60 -21.12
C LYS A 41 9.22 -20.21 -19.81
N LYS A 42 8.78 -19.14 -19.16
CA LYS A 42 9.19 -18.72 -17.83
C LYS A 42 8.13 -19.31 -16.91
N GLY A 43 8.53 -20.02 -15.86
CA GLY A 43 7.62 -20.62 -14.88
C GLY A 43 6.85 -19.59 -14.02
N TYR A 44 6.74 -18.35 -14.49
CA TYR A 44 6.04 -17.23 -13.88
C TYR A 44 5.57 -16.25 -14.97
N GLN A 45 4.61 -15.43 -14.63
CA GLN A 45 4.16 -14.26 -15.40
C GLN A 45 4.19 -13.04 -14.48
N THR A 46 4.30 -11.84 -15.04
CA THR A 46 4.10 -10.62 -14.26
C THR A 46 2.68 -10.10 -14.42
N THR A 47 2.19 -9.35 -13.44
CA THR A 47 0.83 -8.76 -13.49
C THR A 47 0.69 -7.64 -14.53
N GLY A 48 1.81 -7.22 -15.15
CA GLY A 48 1.89 -6.00 -15.95
C GLY A 48 2.02 -4.75 -15.09
N GLN A 49 2.19 -3.61 -15.76
CA GLN A 49 2.31 -2.28 -15.17
C GLN A 49 1.24 -1.37 -15.79
N THR A 50 0.53 -0.63 -14.94
CA THR A 50 -0.39 0.45 -15.34
C THR A 50 0.31 1.80 -15.34
N ASP A 51 1.34 1.95 -14.51
CA ASP A 51 2.25 3.10 -14.41
C ASP A 51 3.66 2.58 -14.06
N THR A 52 4.70 3.34 -14.40
CA THR A 52 6.06 3.16 -13.90
C THR A 52 6.21 3.35 -12.40
N ASP A 53 5.26 3.98 -11.72
CA ASP A 53 5.29 4.20 -10.27
C ASP A 53 4.94 2.97 -9.43
N TYR A 54 4.40 1.93 -10.05
CA TYR A 54 4.05 0.67 -9.38
C TYR A 54 4.94 -0.48 -9.85
N TYR A 55 5.28 -1.37 -8.92
CA TYR A 55 5.96 -2.60 -9.27
C TYR A 55 5.03 -3.55 -10.00
N GLN A 56 5.60 -4.35 -10.89
CA GLN A 56 4.91 -5.55 -11.37
C GLN A 56 4.90 -6.60 -10.25
N GLY A 57 3.77 -7.28 -10.07
CA GLY A 57 3.66 -8.45 -9.19
C GLY A 57 3.97 -9.76 -9.94
N ILE A 58 3.96 -10.88 -9.21
CA ILE A 58 4.24 -12.22 -9.76
C ILE A 58 3.00 -13.10 -9.74
N ILE A 59 2.72 -13.70 -10.89
CA ILE A 59 1.78 -14.81 -11.07
C ILE A 59 2.59 -16.08 -11.30
N LYS A 60 2.27 -17.13 -10.55
CA LYS A 60 2.87 -18.46 -10.67
C LYS A 60 1.76 -19.50 -10.75
N ASP A 61 1.87 -20.44 -11.68
CA ASP A 61 0.87 -21.50 -11.89
C ASP A 61 -0.57 -20.96 -12.05
N GLY A 62 -0.71 -19.84 -12.76
CA GLY A 62 -2.00 -19.20 -13.04
C GLY A 62 -2.61 -18.44 -11.85
N ARG A 63 -1.90 -18.27 -10.74
CA ARG A 63 -2.38 -17.56 -9.55
C ARG A 63 -1.38 -16.52 -9.08
N TYR A 64 -1.87 -15.42 -8.52
CA TYR A 64 -1.01 -14.44 -7.87
C TYR A 64 -0.26 -15.10 -6.71
N LEU A 65 1.05 -14.89 -6.63
CA LEU A 65 1.89 -15.46 -5.59
C LEU A 65 1.73 -14.66 -4.30
N THR A 66 0.82 -15.09 -3.44
CA THR A 66 0.51 -14.40 -2.18
C THR A 66 1.60 -14.55 -1.13
N ASN A 67 1.61 -13.62 -0.16
CA ASN A 67 2.49 -13.63 1.00
C ASN A 67 2.35 -14.93 1.82
N LYS A 68 3.46 -15.52 2.29
CA LYS A 68 3.42 -16.71 3.17
C LYS A 68 2.94 -16.40 4.58
N ALA A 69 2.96 -15.13 4.98
CA ALA A 69 2.35 -14.58 6.19
C ALA A 69 1.03 -13.84 5.91
N ARG A 70 0.33 -14.17 4.81
CA ARG A 70 -0.93 -13.50 4.43
C ARG A 70 -1.94 -13.50 5.58
N GLY A 71 -2.47 -12.32 5.87
CA GLY A 71 -3.52 -12.11 6.87
C GLY A 71 -3.01 -11.78 8.27
N VAL A 72 -1.73 -12.01 8.60
CA VAL A 72 -1.20 -11.68 9.93
C VAL A 72 -1.32 -10.18 10.21
N GLY A 73 -1.00 -9.33 9.22
CA GLY A 73 -1.18 -7.86 9.31
C GLY A 73 -2.60 -7.41 9.65
N VAL A 74 -3.62 -8.16 9.22
CA VAL A 74 -5.03 -7.86 9.53
C VAL A 74 -5.33 -8.14 11.01
N TYR A 75 -4.85 -9.25 11.55
CA TYR A 75 -5.04 -9.56 12.97
C TYR A 75 -4.28 -8.57 13.87
N GLN A 76 -3.03 -8.24 13.51
CA GLN A 76 -2.16 -7.31 14.24
C GLN A 76 -2.73 -5.90 14.36
N ASN A 77 -3.54 -5.47 13.40
CA ASN A 77 -4.04 -4.10 13.33
C ASN A 77 -5.58 -4.03 13.40
N SER A 78 -6.25 -5.10 13.83
CA SER A 78 -7.71 -5.24 13.80
C SER A 78 -8.46 -4.05 14.40
N ASP A 79 -7.91 -3.42 15.42
CA ASP A 79 -8.47 -2.22 16.06
C ASP A 79 -8.31 -0.93 15.24
N ASN A 80 -7.29 -0.84 14.37
CA ASN A 80 -7.09 0.31 13.48
C ASN A 80 -6.42 -0.10 12.16
N MET A 81 -7.24 -0.45 11.16
CA MET A 81 -6.80 -0.83 9.81
C MET A 81 -6.05 0.27 9.04
N LEU A 82 -6.11 1.53 9.50
CA LEU A 82 -5.33 2.61 8.87
C LEU A 82 -3.84 2.40 9.09
N ASN A 83 -3.45 1.79 10.22
CA ASN A 83 -2.06 1.44 10.49
C ASN A 83 -1.50 0.47 9.45
N LEU A 84 -2.23 -0.61 9.14
CA LEU A 84 -1.81 -1.59 8.12
C LEU A 84 -1.62 -0.92 6.76
N LYS A 85 -2.58 -0.11 6.32
CA LYS A 85 -2.51 0.61 5.04
C LYS A 85 -1.32 1.56 4.97
N SER A 86 -1.12 2.38 5.99
CA SER A 86 0.00 3.33 6.07
C SER A 86 1.35 2.61 6.14
N PHE A 87 1.39 1.47 6.81
CA PHE A 87 2.58 0.62 6.93
C PHE A 87 2.96 0.01 5.58
N GLU A 88 2.07 -0.72 4.92
CA GLU A 88 2.33 -1.36 3.62
C GLU A 88 2.71 -0.34 2.54
N ALA A 89 1.94 0.76 2.45
CA ALA A 89 2.19 1.82 1.46
C ALA A 89 3.52 2.56 1.73
N GLY A 90 3.82 2.87 2.99
CA GLY A 90 5.07 3.54 3.35
C GLY A 90 6.29 2.65 3.19
N MET A 91 6.19 1.34 3.48
CA MET A 91 7.25 0.36 3.18
C MET A 91 7.56 0.34 1.69
N MET A 92 6.52 0.27 0.85
CA MET A 92 6.69 0.24 -0.59
C MET A 92 7.36 1.54 -1.09
N ASN A 93 6.93 2.70 -0.57
CA ASN A 93 7.51 3.98 -0.94
C ASN A 93 8.99 4.11 -0.55
N LEU A 94 9.37 3.69 0.67
CA LEU A 94 10.79 3.67 1.08
C LEU A 94 11.62 2.69 0.25
N SER A 95 11.02 1.56 -0.15
CA SER A 95 11.69 0.56 -0.95
C SER A 95 12.01 1.02 -2.37
N LYS A 96 11.22 1.92 -2.96
CA LYS A 96 11.46 2.49 -4.30
C LYS A 96 12.80 3.20 -4.41
N GLU A 97 13.32 3.76 -3.33
CA GLU A 97 14.63 4.42 -3.31
C GLU A 97 15.80 3.42 -3.48
N GLN A 98 15.64 2.20 -2.96
CA GLN A 98 16.68 1.16 -2.98
C GLN A 98 16.47 0.15 -4.11
N PHE A 99 15.22 -0.09 -4.48
CA PHE A 99 14.80 -1.10 -5.44
C PHE A 99 13.90 -0.48 -6.51
N PRO A 100 14.38 0.29 -7.49
CA PRO A 100 13.52 1.03 -8.42
C PRO A 100 12.55 0.14 -9.22
N THR A 101 11.31 0.59 -9.39
CA THR A 101 10.22 -0.12 -10.10
C THR A 101 10.53 -0.51 -11.54
N LYS A 102 11.45 0.21 -12.20
CA LYS A 102 11.91 -0.08 -13.57
C LYS A 102 12.89 -1.25 -13.65
N SER A 103 13.51 -1.63 -12.54
CA SER A 103 14.59 -2.63 -12.48
C SER A 103 14.24 -3.84 -11.61
N TYR A 104 13.17 -3.76 -10.82
CA TYR A 104 12.77 -4.81 -9.89
C TYR A 104 11.30 -5.19 -10.09
N VAL A 105 11.00 -6.46 -9.86
CA VAL A 105 9.63 -7.01 -9.80
C VAL A 105 9.32 -7.27 -8.34
N PHE A 106 8.15 -6.83 -7.88
CA PHE A 106 7.69 -7.07 -6.51
C PHE A 106 7.20 -8.52 -6.36
N ARG A 107 7.60 -9.13 -5.26
CA ARG A 107 7.09 -10.40 -4.79
C ARG A 107 6.63 -10.22 -3.34
N GLU A 108 5.44 -10.71 -3.05
CA GLU A 108 4.98 -10.82 -1.67
C GLU A 108 5.97 -11.64 -0.84
N GLY A 109 6.16 -11.33 0.46
CA GLY A 109 7.13 -12.03 1.31
C GLY A 109 7.02 -13.56 1.26
N GLN A 110 8.13 -14.22 0.94
CA GLN A 110 8.21 -15.68 0.80
C GLN A 110 9.18 -16.34 1.79
N VAL A 111 9.97 -15.55 2.53
CA VAL A 111 10.98 -16.08 3.45
C VAL A 111 10.39 -16.31 4.84
N LEU A 112 9.59 -15.38 5.35
CA LEU A 112 8.90 -15.47 6.63
C LEU A 112 7.50 -16.07 6.43
N SER A 113 7.28 -17.24 7.05
CA SER A 113 5.94 -17.84 7.12
C SER A 113 5.07 -17.16 8.17
N LYS A 114 3.74 -17.34 8.06
CA LYS A 114 2.78 -16.96 9.10
C LYS A 114 3.24 -17.36 10.51
N ASP A 115 3.50 -18.65 10.73
CA ASP A 115 3.93 -19.17 12.03
C ASP A 115 5.23 -18.52 12.53
N THR A 116 6.18 -18.22 11.62
CA THR A 116 7.42 -17.54 12.00
C THR A 116 7.14 -16.12 12.49
N VAL A 117 6.30 -15.38 11.76
CA VAL A 117 5.94 -14.00 12.11
C VAL A 117 5.15 -13.96 13.42
N GLU A 118 4.17 -14.85 13.59
CA GLU A 118 3.37 -14.95 14.83
C GLU A 118 4.26 -15.30 16.03
N ASN A 119 5.16 -16.27 15.91
CA ASN A 119 6.10 -16.62 16.97
C ASN A 119 7.03 -15.46 17.34
N TRP A 120 7.53 -14.70 16.35
CA TRP A 120 8.40 -13.56 16.62
C TRP A 120 7.65 -12.40 17.29
N LEU A 121 6.36 -12.21 16.98
CA LEU A 121 5.56 -11.15 17.57
C LEU A 121 5.05 -11.48 18.96
N ASP A 122 4.99 -12.75 19.33
CA ASP A 122 4.57 -13.14 20.66
C ASP A 122 5.66 -12.82 21.72
N ARG A 123 5.28 -12.92 22.99
CA ARG A 123 6.19 -12.75 24.11
C ARG A 123 7.22 -13.85 24.13
N LYS A 124 8.43 -13.47 24.49
CA LYS A 124 9.45 -14.43 24.89
C LYS A 124 8.93 -15.25 26.08
N SER A 125 9.14 -16.55 26.04
CA SER A 125 8.82 -17.47 27.12
C SER A 125 9.68 -18.73 27.02
N LYS A 126 9.48 -19.69 27.93
CA LYS A 126 10.13 -21.00 27.82
C LYS A 126 9.67 -21.77 26.58
N ASP A 127 8.39 -21.64 26.22
CA ASP A 127 7.79 -22.34 25.10
C ASP A 127 7.98 -21.58 23.77
N ASN A 128 8.21 -20.26 23.85
CA ASN A 128 8.57 -19.42 22.72
C ASN A 128 9.85 -18.61 23.03
N PRO A 129 11.03 -19.22 22.94
CA PRO A 129 12.30 -18.52 23.18
C PRO A 129 12.60 -17.45 22.12
N ASP A 130 11.91 -17.50 20.99
CA ASP A 130 12.13 -16.62 19.83
C ASP A 130 11.23 -15.38 19.81
N GLY A 131 10.30 -15.24 20.74
CA GLY A 131 9.48 -14.04 20.90
C GLY A 131 10.32 -12.77 21.06
N LEU A 132 9.97 -11.72 20.30
CA LEU A 132 10.67 -10.43 20.32
C LEU A 132 10.08 -9.49 21.38
N ASN A 133 8.86 -9.76 21.84
CA ASN A 133 8.26 -9.02 22.94
C ASN A 133 8.72 -9.55 24.30
N PRO A 134 8.79 -8.69 25.33
CA PRO A 134 9.29 -9.09 26.64
C PRO A 134 8.43 -10.16 27.31
N GLU A 135 9.07 -11.00 28.12
CA GLU A 135 8.39 -12.01 28.93
C GLU A 135 7.30 -11.34 29.79
N ASP A 136 6.17 -12.02 29.98
CA ASP A 136 5.14 -11.53 30.89
C ASP A 136 5.64 -11.60 32.34
N ASN A 137 5.62 -10.46 33.02
CA ASN A 137 6.06 -10.34 34.41
C ASN A 137 4.89 -10.51 35.42
N GLY A 138 3.69 -10.84 34.94
CA GLY A 138 2.49 -11.09 35.74
C GLY A 138 1.87 -9.84 36.36
N LYS A 139 2.43 -8.65 36.13
CA LYS A 139 1.90 -7.40 36.67
C LYS A 139 0.82 -6.87 35.75
N LYS A 140 -0.24 -6.33 36.37
CA LYS A 140 -1.40 -5.77 35.66
C LYS A 140 -1.43 -4.24 35.64
N GLU A 141 -0.56 -3.57 36.39
CA GLU A 141 -0.52 -2.10 36.39
C GLU A 141 0.30 -1.57 35.21
N ALA A 142 -0.24 -0.56 34.53
CA ALA A 142 0.31 -0.04 33.27
C ALA A 142 1.76 0.43 33.40
N ASP A 143 2.14 1.01 34.54
CA ASP A 143 3.48 1.52 34.84
C ASP A 143 4.49 0.43 35.24
N LYS A 144 4.04 -0.80 35.50
CA LYS A 144 4.87 -1.88 36.03
C LYS A 144 4.96 -3.10 35.12
N ARG A 145 3.97 -3.32 34.25
CA ARG A 145 3.93 -4.46 33.34
C ARG A 145 4.93 -4.31 32.19
N ASN A 146 5.28 -5.42 31.58
CA ASN A 146 6.07 -5.43 30.35
C ASN A 146 5.11 -5.31 29.14
N PRO A 147 5.10 -4.18 28.40
CA PRO A 147 4.16 -4.01 27.29
C PRO A 147 4.59 -4.80 26.04
N ILE A 148 3.66 -4.94 25.09
CA ILE A 148 3.95 -5.35 23.72
C ILE A 148 4.53 -4.16 22.98
N TYR A 149 5.82 -4.23 22.63
CA TYR A 149 6.52 -3.20 21.87
C TYR A 149 6.38 -3.43 20.36
N VAL A 150 6.61 -4.66 19.88
CA VAL A 150 6.56 -5.00 18.46
C VAL A 150 5.16 -5.51 18.11
N GLN A 151 4.41 -4.75 17.33
CA GLN A 151 3.02 -5.06 16.98
C GLN A 151 2.91 -5.77 15.63
N GLN A 152 3.78 -5.44 14.69
CA GLN A 152 3.69 -5.94 13.31
C GLN A 152 5.06 -6.13 12.69
N ILE A 153 5.18 -7.17 11.86
CA ILE A 153 6.33 -7.45 11.01
C ILE A 153 5.80 -7.85 9.64
N GLU A 154 6.37 -7.28 8.58
CA GLU A 154 6.06 -7.67 7.20
C GLU A 154 7.33 -7.71 6.35
N GLU A 155 7.32 -8.59 5.36
CA GLU A 155 8.37 -8.78 4.37
C GLU A 155 7.86 -8.45 2.96
N GLN A 156 8.65 -7.67 2.23
CA GLN A 156 8.49 -7.40 0.80
C GLN A 156 9.76 -7.85 0.06
N ASP A 157 9.59 -8.67 -0.97
CA ASP A 157 10.70 -9.20 -1.77
C ASP A 157 10.84 -8.46 -3.09
N TYR A 158 12.07 -8.11 -3.45
CA TYR A 158 12.41 -7.43 -4.70
C TYR A 158 13.25 -8.34 -5.58
N MET A 159 12.67 -8.71 -6.72
CA MET A 159 13.22 -9.71 -7.63
C MET A 159 13.86 -9.04 -8.85
N GLN A 160 14.95 -9.63 -9.35
CA GLN A 160 15.52 -9.28 -10.64
C GLN A 160 15.53 -10.48 -11.57
N GLU A 161 15.29 -10.23 -12.85
CA GLU A 161 15.43 -11.26 -13.87
C GLU A 161 16.89 -11.44 -14.26
N LYS A 162 17.39 -12.68 -14.15
CA LYS A 162 18.69 -13.11 -14.67
C LYS A 162 18.48 -14.41 -15.44
N ASP A 163 18.91 -14.44 -16.70
CA ASP A 163 18.82 -15.62 -17.58
C ASP A 163 17.40 -16.22 -17.67
N GLY A 164 16.37 -15.37 -17.71
CA GLY A 164 14.97 -15.79 -17.78
C GLY A 164 14.38 -16.33 -16.47
N LYS A 165 15.08 -16.20 -15.34
CA LYS A 165 14.63 -16.60 -14.01
C LYS A 165 14.63 -15.40 -13.06
N LEU A 166 13.61 -15.29 -12.23
CA LEU A 166 13.59 -14.33 -11.13
C LEU A 166 14.46 -14.83 -9.97
N SER A 167 15.38 -13.99 -9.54
CA SER A 167 16.23 -14.20 -8.36
C SER A 167 15.98 -13.10 -7.34
N LEU A 168 16.01 -13.44 -6.06
CA LEU A 168 15.87 -12.46 -4.99
C LEU A 168 17.07 -11.52 -5.03
N ALA A 169 16.80 -10.22 -5.12
CA ALA A 169 17.82 -9.19 -5.29
C ALA A 169 17.75 -8.11 -4.20
N GLY A 170 16.72 -8.11 -3.37
CA GLY A 170 16.57 -7.26 -2.21
C GLY A 170 15.36 -7.65 -1.38
N VAL A 171 15.37 -7.25 -0.11
CA VAL A 171 14.25 -7.47 0.81
C VAL A 171 14.00 -6.17 1.57
N THR A 172 12.74 -5.84 1.81
CA THR A 172 12.34 -4.85 2.81
C THR A 172 11.61 -5.53 3.95
N ILE A 173 11.99 -5.20 5.17
CA ILE A 173 11.33 -5.63 6.40
C ILE A 173 10.75 -4.41 7.10
N GLY A 174 9.45 -4.41 7.31
CA GLY A 174 8.78 -3.43 8.16
C GLY A 174 8.68 -3.96 9.58
N ILE A 175 8.87 -3.08 10.56
CA ILE A 175 8.66 -3.39 11.98
C ILE A 175 7.82 -2.25 12.58
N GLY A 176 6.59 -2.55 12.96
CA GLY A 176 5.71 -1.58 13.60
C GLY A 176 5.72 -1.70 15.11
N MET A 177 5.93 -0.56 15.74
CA MET A 177 6.15 -0.40 17.16
C MET A 177 4.96 0.31 17.80
N ASN A 178 4.51 -0.19 18.95
CA ASN A 178 3.47 0.45 19.73
C ASN A 178 3.99 1.71 20.43
N GLN A 179 3.23 2.80 20.33
CA GLN A 179 3.33 3.94 21.26
C GLN A 179 2.33 3.83 22.42
N LYS A 180 1.27 3.04 22.22
CA LYS A 180 0.26 2.67 23.20
C LYS A 180 0.02 1.17 23.06
N ASP A 181 0.17 0.44 24.14
CA ASP A 181 -0.16 -1.00 24.21
C ASP A 181 -1.48 -1.19 24.94
N TYR A 182 -2.47 -1.75 24.26
CA TYR A 182 -3.82 -1.97 24.79
C TYR A 182 -3.94 -3.39 25.34
N TYR A 183 -4.49 -3.54 26.54
CA TYR A 183 -4.58 -4.84 27.22
C TYR A 183 -5.80 -4.92 28.13
N GLN A 184 -6.22 -6.14 28.44
CA GLN A 184 -7.27 -6.41 29.43
C GLN A 184 -6.67 -7.07 30.67
N LYS A 185 -7.22 -6.75 31.85
CA LYS A 185 -6.80 -7.36 33.12
C LYS A 185 -7.50 -8.70 33.40
N GLU A 186 -8.62 -8.95 32.72
CA GLU A 186 -9.46 -10.13 32.80
C GLU A 186 -10.18 -10.33 31.47
N GLU A 187 -10.57 -11.57 31.17
CA GLU A 187 -11.22 -11.93 29.91
C GLU A 187 -12.54 -11.15 29.74
N TYR A 188 -12.73 -10.52 28.57
CA TYR A 188 -13.89 -9.67 28.27
C TYR A 188 -14.09 -8.45 29.18
N GLY A 189 -13.05 -8.06 29.92
CA GLY A 189 -13.06 -6.88 30.80
C GLY A 189 -12.80 -5.55 30.08
N ALA A 190 -12.61 -4.50 30.88
CA ALA A 190 -12.25 -3.17 30.35
C ALA A 190 -10.86 -3.18 29.69
N THR A 191 -10.70 -2.38 28.64
CA THR A 191 -9.41 -2.14 27.97
C THR A 191 -8.63 -1.06 28.71
N TYR A 192 -7.41 -1.40 29.10
CA TYR A 192 -6.42 -0.51 29.69
C TYR A 192 -5.33 -0.21 28.67
N THR A 193 -4.57 0.85 28.90
CA THR A 193 -3.47 1.26 28.02
C THR A 193 -2.17 1.42 28.82
N THR A 194 -1.06 0.97 28.24
CA THR A 194 0.29 1.35 28.66
C THR A 194 0.87 2.31 27.63
N ASP A 195 1.17 3.54 28.04
CA ASP A 195 1.87 4.50 27.18
C ASP A 195 3.37 4.14 27.12
N ILE A 196 3.93 4.11 25.92
CA ILE A 196 5.34 3.81 25.67
C ILE A 196 6.03 5.09 25.21
N SER A 197 7.07 5.52 25.93
CA SER A 197 7.83 6.71 25.54
C SER A 197 8.50 6.51 24.18
N THR A 198 8.71 7.61 23.44
CA THR A 198 9.34 7.55 22.11
C THR A 198 10.75 6.94 22.19
N GLU A 199 11.48 7.26 23.26
CA GLU A 199 12.83 6.77 23.51
C GLU A 199 12.80 5.25 23.69
N LYS A 200 11.87 4.75 24.52
CA LYS A 200 11.77 3.31 24.80
C LYS A 200 11.30 2.52 23.58
N MET A 201 10.33 3.06 22.84
CA MET A 201 9.86 2.49 21.58
C MET A 201 11.02 2.35 20.57
N LYS A 202 11.83 3.40 20.41
CA LYS A 202 13.01 3.38 19.52
C LYS A 202 14.06 2.38 19.98
N GLU A 203 14.36 2.33 21.28
CA GLU A 203 15.31 1.39 21.88
C GLU A 203 14.92 -0.07 21.60
N GLU A 204 13.67 -0.46 21.91
CA GLU A 204 13.19 -1.83 21.68
C GLU A 204 13.06 -2.16 20.20
N GLY A 205 12.68 -1.18 19.37
CA GLY A 205 12.64 -1.35 17.91
C GLY A 205 14.01 -1.65 17.32
N GLN A 206 15.07 -0.99 17.79
CA GLN A 206 16.44 -1.27 17.33
C GLN A 206 16.90 -2.67 17.73
N LYS A 207 16.58 -3.13 18.95
CA LYS A 207 16.88 -4.51 19.40
C LYS A 207 16.16 -5.55 18.55
N ALA A 208 14.86 -5.33 18.28
CA ALA A 208 14.06 -6.19 17.42
C ALA A 208 14.63 -6.24 16.01
N ALA A 209 14.96 -5.09 15.42
CA ALA A 209 15.56 -4.98 14.09
C ALA A 209 16.88 -5.75 13.95
N THR A 210 17.80 -5.59 14.93
CA THR A 210 19.07 -6.34 14.93
C THR A 210 18.83 -7.85 15.01
N THR A 211 17.88 -8.29 15.85
CA THR A 211 17.54 -9.71 15.99
C THR A 211 16.93 -10.26 14.69
N ILE A 212 15.98 -9.55 14.10
CA ILE A 212 15.34 -9.94 12.83
C ILE A 212 16.37 -10.02 11.70
N LEU A 213 17.26 -9.04 11.57
CA LEU A 213 18.33 -9.04 10.57
C LEU A 213 19.21 -10.29 10.72
N ALA A 214 19.65 -10.59 11.95
CA ALA A 214 20.47 -11.77 12.22
C ALA A 214 19.74 -13.08 11.84
N ARG A 215 18.45 -13.20 12.17
CA ARG A 215 17.64 -14.37 11.81
C ARG A 215 17.42 -14.50 10.31
N LEU A 216 17.19 -13.39 9.60
CA LEU A 216 17.03 -13.40 8.14
C LEU A 216 18.30 -13.84 7.42
N ARG A 217 19.48 -13.40 7.88
CA ARG A 217 20.77 -13.82 7.32
C ARG A 217 21.08 -15.31 7.51
N GLN A 218 20.34 -16.01 8.36
CA GLN A 218 20.44 -17.47 8.52
C GLN A 218 19.51 -18.23 7.56
N LYS A 219 18.61 -17.56 6.85
CA LYS A 219 17.70 -18.19 5.87
C LYS A 219 18.46 -18.44 4.56
N SER A 220 18.33 -19.65 4.02
CA SER A 220 19.03 -20.06 2.79
C SER A 220 18.69 -19.21 1.56
N GLU A 221 17.51 -18.61 1.57
CA GLU A 221 16.98 -17.74 0.52
C GLU A 221 17.64 -16.35 0.54
N ILE A 222 18.21 -15.94 1.68
CA ILE A 222 18.85 -14.65 1.89
C ILE A 222 20.36 -14.83 1.79
N GLY A 223 20.94 -14.37 0.68
CA GLY A 223 22.39 -14.33 0.56
C GLY A 223 23.01 -13.34 1.54
N ASN A 224 24.30 -13.55 1.87
CA ASN A 224 25.05 -12.62 2.71
C ASN A 224 25.09 -11.20 2.13
N ASP A 225 25.06 -11.06 0.81
CA ASP A 225 25.13 -9.79 0.08
C ASP A 225 23.76 -9.32 -0.45
N THR A 226 22.67 -9.99 -0.09
CA THR A 226 21.32 -9.52 -0.44
C THR A 226 21.00 -8.27 0.39
N PRO A 227 20.75 -7.09 -0.21
CA PRO A 227 20.42 -5.90 0.55
C PRO A 227 19.10 -6.08 1.31
N ILE A 228 19.09 -5.74 2.60
CA ILE A 228 17.88 -5.73 3.45
C ILE A 228 17.64 -4.31 3.94
N LEU A 229 16.55 -3.71 3.50
CA LEU A 229 16.04 -2.45 4.02
C LEU A 229 15.15 -2.74 5.23
N ILE A 230 15.43 -2.14 6.38
CA ILE A 230 14.62 -2.28 7.59
C ILE A 230 13.93 -0.94 7.85
N CYS A 231 12.60 -0.95 7.85
CA CYS A 231 11.76 0.23 7.99
C CYS A 231 11.02 0.20 9.34
N MET A 232 11.25 1.20 10.18
CA MET A 232 10.66 1.28 11.52
C MET A 232 9.43 2.18 11.51
N PHE A 233 8.30 1.64 11.95
CA PHE A 233 7.00 2.29 11.94
C PHE A 233 6.50 2.52 13.35
N LYS A 234 5.95 3.70 13.60
CA LYS A 234 5.28 4.04 14.86
C LYS A 234 3.78 3.90 14.63
N GLN A 235 3.15 2.91 15.26
CA GLN A 235 1.71 2.66 15.18
C GLN A 235 0.93 3.84 15.71
N ALA A 236 -0.16 4.24 15.04
CA ALA A 236 -1.10 5.20 15.57
C ALA A 236 -2.01 4.54 16.64
N PRO A 237 -2.53 5.32 17.61
CA PRO A 237 -3.55 4.86 18.56
C PRO A 237 -4.82 4.30 17.88
N ASN A 238 -5.61 3.50 18.61
CA ASN A 238 -6.80 2.85 18.06
C ASN A 238 -7.90 3.85 17.66
N ASP A 239 -7.97 4.99 18.35
CA ASP A 239 -8.89 6.09 18.08
C ASP A 239 -8.38 7.08 17.02
N SER A 240 -7.21 6.84 16.42
CA SER A 240 -6.63 7.70 15.40
C SER A 240 -7.35 7.57 14.05
N LEU A 241 -7.70 8.71 13.45
CA LEU A 241 -8.32 8.80 12.12
C LEU A 241 -7.30 8.77 10.96
N VAL A 242 -6.02 8.58 11.27
CA VAL A 242 -4.91 8.31 10.34
C VAL A 242 -4.08 7.15 10.87
N GLY A 243 -3.43 6.43 9.96
CA GLY A 243 -2.44 5.42 10.34
C GLY A 243 -1.18 6.06 10.91
N GLY A 244 -0.32 5.20 11.44
CA GLY A 244 0.99 5.56 11.95
C GLY A 244 1.94 6.09 10.87
N SER A 245 3.21 6.26 11.24
CA SER A 245 4.22 6.77 10.29
C SER A 245 5.56 6.11 10.51
N PHE A 246 6.32 5.95 9.42
CA PHE A 246 7.72 5.54 9.50
C PHE A 246 8.51 6.64 10.20
N TYR A 247 9.37 6.25 11.15
CA TYR A 247 10.22 7.20 11.89
C TYR A 247 11.70 7.04 11.58
N ALA A 248 12.13 5.85 11.15
CA ALA A 248 13.51 5.59 10.76
C ALA A 248 13.62 4.40 9.81
N TYR A 249 14.71 4.32 9.06
CA TYR A 249 15.09 3.12 8.31
C TYR A 249 16.59 2.89 8.33
N ALA A 250 17.01 1.66 8.01
CA ALA A 250 18.41 1.29 7.84
C ALA A 250 18.58 0.30 6.70
N LEU A 251 19.65 0.45 5.91
CA LEU A 251 19.99 -0.48 4.84
C LEU A 251 21.18 -1.36 5.26
N SER A 252 20.95 -2.65 5.45
CA SER A 252 22.02 -3.66 5.55
C SER A 252 22.36 -4.17 4.16
N LYS A 253 23.49 -3.71 3.59
CA LYS A 253 23.99 -4.26 2.32
C LYS A 253 24.52 -5.68 2.47
N SER A 254 25.10 -5.99 3.62
CA SER A 254 25.56 -7.33 3.98
C SER A 254 25.68 -7.49 5.50
N GLY A 255 25.88 -8.73 5.95
CA GLY A 255 26.12 -9.06 7.36
C GLY A 255 24.89 -8.88 8.27
N THR A 256 25.11 -8.98 9.58
CA THR A 256 24.05 -9.03 10.61
C THR A 256 23.97 -7.77 11.49
N SER A 257 24.80 -6.76 11.23
CA SER A 257 24.89 -5.55 12.04
C SER A 257 24.22 -4.37 11.34
N ILE A 258 23.55 -3.51 12.12
CA ILE A 258 22.98 -2.25 11.65
C ILE A 258 23.91 -1.12 12.08
N SER A 259 24.58 -0.47 11.13
CA SER A 259 25.60 0.55 11.41
C SER A 259 25.03 1.94 11.68
N SER A 260 23.91 2.29 11.04
CA SER A 260 23.36 3.64 11.05
C SER A 260 21.88 3.62 10.70
N TRP A 261 21.14 4.55 11.30
CA TRP A 261 19.73 4.79 11.02
C TRP A 261 19.56 6.15 10.35
N THR A 262 18.61 6.23 9.42
CA THR A 262 18.17 7.48 8.80
C THR A 262 16.77 7.80 9.28
N ASP A 263 16.57 8.98 9.85
CA ASP A 263 15.25 9.48 10.24
C ASP A 263 14.46 9.90 8.99
N THR A 264 13.16 9.61 8.97
CA THR A 264 12.28 9.88 7.83
C THR A 264 11.56 11.23 7.89
N ASP A 265 11.30 11.72 9.11
CA ASP A 265 10.45 12.88 9.43
C ASP A 265 9.06 12.84 8.75
N ILE A 266 8.50 11.63 8.59
CA ILE A 266 7.16 11.43 8.00
C ILE A 266 6.09 11.54 9.08
N LYS A 267 5.02 12.26 8.78
CA LYS A 267 3.83 12.37 9.65
C LYS A 267 2.54 12.35 8.82
N SER A 268 1.52 11.67 9.30
CA SER A 268 0.17 11.74 8.76
C SER A 268 -0.73 12.53 9.71
N VAL A 269 -1.58 13.40 9.16
CA VAL A 269 -2.54 14.22 9.91
C VAL A 269 -3.91 14.20 9.25
N VAL A 270 -4.92 14.56 10.03
CA VAL A 270 -6.31 14.68 9.57
C VAL A 270 -6.59 16.16 9.33
N LEU A 271 -7.34 16.46 8.26
CA LEU A 271 -7.88 17.78 7.98
C LEU A 271 -9.43 17.71 7.92
N PRO A 272 -10.15 18.75 8.36
CA PRO A 272 -9.63 20.01 8.90
C PRO A 272 -8.92 19.80 10.24
N ALA A 273 -7.94 20.67 10.53
CA ALA A 273 -7.25 20.62 11.82
C ALA A 273 -8.25 20.90 12.95
N THR A 274 -8.06 20.22 14.09
CA THR A 274 -8.80 20.48 15.33
C THR A 274 -7.91 21.23 16.32
N ASP A 275 -8.51 21.86 17.32
CA ASP A 275 -7.76 22.53 18.41
C ASP A 275 -6.80 21.58 19.14
N SER A 276 -7.10 20.27 19.12
CA SER A 276 -6.27 19.22 19.72
C SER A 276 -5.16 18.68 18.82
N SER A 277 -5.08 19.09 17.55
CA SER A 277 -4.16 18.52 16.57
C SER A 277 -3.44 19.60 15.78
N SER A 278 -2.16 19.83 16.09
CA SER A 278 -1.30 20.70 15.29
C SER A 278 -1.01 20.08 13.93
N VAL A 279 -1.06 20.90 12.86
CA VAL A 279 -0.62 20.50 11.53
C VAL A 279 0.82 20.93 11.27
N PRO A 280 1.60 20.21 10.46
CA PRO A 280 2.96 20.64 10.11
C PRO A 280 3.01 21.97 9.33
N ASN A 281 1.92 22.31 8.63
CA ASN A 281 1.83 23.50 7.78
C ASN A 281 0.42 24.12 7.84
N GLU A 282 0.32 25.33 8.41
CA GLU A 282 -0.94 26.07 8.58
C GLU A 282 -1.54 26.56 7.26
N ASN A 283 -0.71 26.82 6.24
CA ASN A 283 -1.21 27.27 4.94
C ASN A 283 -2.00 26.16 4.25
N ASP A 284 -1.55 24.92 4.38
CA ASP A 284 -2.24 23.75 3.81
C ASP A 284 -3.56 23.49 4.53
N ALA A 285 -3.59 23.62 5.86
CA ALA A 285 -4.83 23.50 6.63
C ALA A 285 -5.83 24.61 6.32
N THR A 286 -5.36 25.86 6.16
CA THR A 286 -6.19 26.98 5.73
C THR A 286 -6.76 26.75 4.33
N SER A 287 -5.91 26.30 3.41
CA SER A 287 -6.27 25.95 2.03
C SER A 287 -7.33 24.85 1.98
N PHE A 288 -7.15 23.79 2.76
CA PHE A 288 -8.14 22.73 2.89
C PHE A 288 -9.45 23.23 3.50
N SER A 289 -9.41 24.08 4.52
CA SER A 289 -10.61 24.65 5.13
C SER A 289 -11.40 25.50 4.13
N ALA A 290 -10.72 26.27 3.28
CA ALA A 290 -11.37 27.02 2.20
C ALA A 290 -12.02 26.09 1.17
N PHE A 291 -11.31 25.03 0.75
CA PHE A 291 -11.86 23.99 -0.12
C PHE A 291 -13.10 23.31 0.48
N MET A 292 -13.02 22.92 1.76
CA MET A 292 -14.11 22.30 2.51
C MET A 292 -15.34 23.21 2.52
N ASN A 293 -15.17 24.46 2.97
CA ASN A 293 -16.28 25.42 3.10
C ASN A 293 -16.98 25.67 1.75
N LYS A 294 -16.22 25.75 0.65
CA LYS A 294 -16.80 25.92 -0.69
C LYS A 294 -17.51 24.67 -1.18
N THR A 295 -16.91 23.51 -0.99
CA THR A 295 -17.52 22.21 -1.32
C THR A 295 -18.84 22.01 -0.56
N GLN A 296 -18.88 22.33 0.72
CA GLN A 296 -20.07 22.21 1.57
C GLN A 296 -21.20 23.15 1.18
N SER A 297 -20.89 24.29 0.55
CA SER A 297 -21.90 25.26 0.12
C SER A 297 -22.65 24.88 -1.16
N PHE A 298 -22.26 23.78 -1.83
CA PHE A 298 -22.86 23.40 -3.11
C PHE A 298 -24.32 22.94 -2.97
N PHE A 299 -24.59 22.08 -1.98
CA PHE A 299 -25.94 21.57 -1.71
C PHE A 299 -26.53 22.18 -0.44
N PRO A 300 -27.88 22.26 -0.33
CA PRO A 300 -28.53 22.63 0.92
C PRO A 300 -28.27 21.64 2.07
N ASN A 301 -28.05 20.36 1.75
CA ASN A 301 -27.64 19.34 2.71
C ASN A 301 -26.12 19.36 2.94
N LEU A 302 -25.72 19.17 4.19
CA LEU A 302 -24.32 19.20 4.59
C LEU A 302 -23.54 18.02 3.99
N ALA A 303 -22.48 18.33 3.24
CA ALA A 303 -21.48 17.34 2.85
C ALA A 303 -20.42 17.18 3.96
N GLY A 304 -20.13 15.95 4.36
CA GLY A 304 -18.97 15.65 5.19
C GLY A 304 -17.71 15.70 4.33
N VAL A 305 -16.75 16.57 4.67
CA VAL A 305 -15.48 16.71 3.93
C VAL A 305 -14.34 16.57 4.92
N THR A 306 -13.48 15.58 4.70
CA THR A 306 -12.29 15.32 5.53
C THR A 306 -11.12 14.95 4.64
N ALA A 307 -9.90 15.04 5.14
CA ALA A 307 -8.73 14.52 4.45
C ALA A 307 -7.71 13.89 5.38
N GLN A 308 -6.93 12.97 4.82
CA GLN A 308 -5.68 12.52 5.39
C GLN A 308 -4.56 13.15 4.56
N ALA A 309 -3.64 13.85 5.23
CA ALA A 309 -2.49 14.50 4.60
C ALA A 309 -1.20 13.92 5.16
N GLN A 310 -0.26 13.57 4.28
CA GLN A 310 1.07 13.10 4.69
C GLN A 310 2.10 14.20 4.48
N TYR A 311 2.99 14.38 5.44
CA TYR A 311 4.05 15.36 5.45
C TYR A 311 5.41 14.69 5.61
N LYS A 312 6.44 15.30 5.03
CA LYS A 312 7.85 15.08 5.35
C LYS A 312 8.40 16.40 5.88
N GLY A 313 8.68 16.46 7.17
CA GLY A 313 8.88 17.73 7.88
C GLY A 313 7.66 18.64 7.74
N LYS A 314 7.81 19.79 7.08
CA LYS A 314 6.71 20.73 6.80
C LYS A 314 6.17 20.65 5.37
N GLU A 315 6.75 19.80 4.53
CA GLU A 315 6.38 19.68 3.13
C GLU A 315 5.28 18.63 2.98
N LEU A 316 4.14 19.04 2.42
CA LEU A 316 3.06 18.12 2.04
C LEU A 316 3.57 17.16 0.98
N GLN A 317 3.33 15.87 1.17
CA GLN A 317 3.71 14.79 0.25
C GLN A 317 2.51 14.31 -0.57
N GLY A 318 1.30 14.44 -0.03
CA GLY A 318 0.07 14.08 -0.71
C GLY A 318 -1.15 14.18 0.21
N MET A 319 -2.34 14.12 -0.40
CA MET A 319 -3.60 14.26 0.31
C MET A 319 -4.68 13.33 -0.25
N HIS A 320 -5.35 12.60 0.63
CA HIS A 320 -6.55 11.83 0.32
C HIS A 320 -7.76 12.51 0.95
N VAL A 321 -8.61 13.09 0.12
CA VAL A 321 -9.84 13.76 0.52
C VAL A 321 -11.01 12.79 0.40
N ASN A 322 -11.85 12.72 1.43
CA ASN A 322 -13.12 12.01 1.41
C ASN A 322 -14.26 13.03 1.53
N ILE A 323 -15.18 12.97 0.57
CA ILE A 323 -16.43 13.72 0.57
C ILE A 323 -17.58 12.74 0.66
N THR A 324 -18.46 12.90 1.64
CA THR A 324 -19.68 12.10 1.79
C THR A 324 -20.88 13.03 1.75
N THR A 325 -21.80 12.81 0.83
CA THR A 325 -23.02 13.60 0.72
C THR A 325 -24.19 12.75 0.23
N GLN A 326 -25.40 13.24 0.42
CA GLN A 326 -26.61 12.61 -0.10
C GLN A 326 -26.90 13.17 -1.49
N PHE A 327 -27.00 12.28 -2.47
CA PHE A 327 -27.39 12.60 -3.84
C PHE A 327 -28.79 12.07 -4.12
N TYR A 328 -29.55 12.80 -4.91
CA TYR A 328 -30.90 12.45 -5.35
C TYR A 328 -31.00 12.19 -6.86
N SER A 329 -29.94 12.50 -7.62
CA SER A 329 -29.88 12.21 -9.06
C SER A 329 -28.45 12.05 -9.59
N MET A 330 -28.32 11.39 -10.75
CA MET A 330 -27.04 11.28 -11.46
C MET A 330 -26.52 12.64 -11.95
N THR A 331 -27.42 13.54 -12.37
CA THR A 331 -27.04 14.90 -12.76
C THR A 331 -26.42 15.68 -11.60
N GLU A 332 -26.92 15.52 -10.37
CA GLU A 332 -26.31 16.12 -9.18
C GLU A 332 -24.89 15.59 -8.93
N ILE A 333 -24.67 14.29 -9.07
CA ILE A 333 -23.34 13.68 -8.92
C ILE A 333 -22.36 14.29 -9.94
N THR A 334 -22.78 14.35 -11.21
CA THR A 334 -21.93 14.88 -12.29
C THR A 334 -21.58 16.35 -12.06
N SER A 335 -22.58 17.19 -11.77
CA SER A 335 -22.37 18.62 -11.51
C SER A 335 -21.52 18.85 -10.26
N PHE A 336 -21.73 18.06 -9.21
CA PHE A 336 -20.94 18.16 -7.99
C PHE A 336 -19.48 17.74 -8.22
N ALA A 337 -19.21 16.66 -8.95
CA ALA A 337 -17.85 16.25 -9.27
C ALA A 337 -17.09 17.32 -10.07
N GLN A 338 -17.76 17.96 -11.03
CA GLN A 338 -17.19 19.09 -11.78
C GLN A 338 -16.89 20.28 -10.88
N PHE A 339 -17.82 20.63 -9.98
CA PHE A 339 -17.62 21.72 -9.02
C PHE A 339 -16.48 21.43 -8.05
N VAL A 340 -16.42 20.22 -7.49
CA VAL A 340 -15.33 19.77 -6.62
C VAL A 340 -13.98 19.85 -7.34
N SER A 341 -13.92 19.45 -8.63
CA SER A 341 -12.70 19.58 -9.45
C SER A 341 -12.23 21.04 -9.55
N GLN A 342 -13.18 21.97 -9.77
CA GLN A 342 -12.88 23.39 -9.82
C GLN A 342 -12.39 23.93 -8.47
N MET A 343 -13.09 23.60 -7.38
CA MET A 343 -12.71 24.05 -6.03
C MET A 343 -11.36 23.46 -5.60
N ALA A 344 -11.12 22.19 -5.90
CA ALA A 344 -9.85 21.52 -5.62
C ALA A 344 -8.69 22.21 -6.36
N ARG A 345 -8.89 22.59 -7.61
CA ARG A 345 -7.89 23.35 -8.39
C ARG A 345 -7.65 24.75 -7.82
N THR A 346 -8.68 25.42 -7.30
CA THR A 346 -8.57 26.78 -6.76
C THR A 346 -7.93 26.82 -5.38
N TYR A 347 -8.28 25.89 -4.50
CA TYR A 347 -7.99 25.99 -3.09
C TYR A 347 -6.98 24.96 -2.58
N LEU A 348 -6.89 23.75 -3.15
CA LEU A 348 -5.95 22.76 -2.63
C LEU A 348 -4.51 23.03 -3.11
N PRO A 349 -3.49 22.70 -2.30
CA PRO A 349 -2.09 22.87 -2.66
C PRO A 349 -1.75 22.21 -4.00
N SER A 350 -0.81 22.79 -4.75
CA SER A 350 -0.31 22.25 -6.01
C SER A 350 1.00 21.47 -5.85
N GLY A 351 1.43 20.78 -6.90
CA GLY A 351 2.73 20.08 -6.93
C GLY A 351 2.77 18.70 -6.26
N VAL A 352 1.73 18.33 -5.52
CA VAL A 352 1.62 17.03 -4.82
C VAL A 352 0.45 16.20 -5.35
N PRO A 353 0.52 14.86 -5.26
CA PRO A 353 -0.60 13.98 -5.56
C PRO A 353 -1.79 14.26 -4.63
N ILE A 354 -2.98 14.41 -5.21
CA ILE A 354 -4.23 14.56 -4.47
C ILE A 354 -5.31 13.67 -5.09
N ASP A 355 -5.86 12.78 -4.27
CA ASP A 355 -7.04 11.98 -4.63
C ASP A 355 -8.25 12.44 -3.82
N ILE A 356 -9.38 12.58 -4.50
CA ILE A 356 -10.65 12.97 -3.89
C ILE A 356 -11.68 11.88 -4.21
N THR A 357 -12.17 11.22 -3.17
CA THR A 357 -13.24 10.23 -3.29
C THR A 357 -14.56 10.86 -2.88
N ILE A 358 -15.56 10.81 -3.77
CA ILE A 358 -16.92 11.30 -3.50
C ILE A 358 -17.84 10.10 -3.31
N LYS A 359 -18.47 10.02 -2.14
CA LYS A 359 -19.34 8.92 -1.72
C LYS A 359 -20.76 9.41 -1.49
N GLY A 360 -21.72 8.53 -1.78
CA GLY A 360 -23.09 8.64 -1.31
C GLY A 360 -23.18 8.43 0.20
N SER A 361 -24.33 8.74 0.79
CA SER A 361 -24.61 8.49 2.22
C SER A 361 -24.63 7.01 2.59
N ASP A 362 -24.79 6.13 1.61
CA ASP A 362 -24.68 4.67 1.72
C ASP A 362 -23.21 4.17 1.71
N GLY A 363 -22.25 5.07 1.52
CA GLY A 363 -20.81 4.76 1.41
C GLY A 363 -20.37 4.35 0.01
N THR A 364 -21.28 4.23 -0.97
CA THR A 364 -20.95 3.87 -2.35
C THR A 364 -20.17 5.01 -3.01
N VAL A 365 -19.07 4.68 -3.69
CA VAL A 365 -18.29 5.66 -4.44
C VAL A 365 -19.07 6.07 -5.69
N GLN A 366 -19.38 7.36 -5.80
CA GLN A 366 -20.16 7.95 -6.89
C GLN A 366 -19.27 8.62 -7.93
N ALA A 367 -18.15 9.20 -7.48
CA ALA A 367 -17.15 9.79 -8.37
C ALA A 367 -15.77 9.76 -7.71
N PHE A 368 -14.73 9.84 -8.54
CA PHE A 368 -13.37 10.06 -8.07
C PHE A 368 -12.66 11.12 -8.90
N LEU A 369 -11.81 11.88 -8.23
CA LEU A 369 -10.90 12.82 -8.86
C LEU A 369 -9.48 12.48 -8.43
N SER A 370 -8.52 12.61 -9.34
CA SER A 370 -7.11 12.39 -9.04
C SER A 370 -6.26 13.38 -9.81
N ARG A 371 -5.17 13.82 -9.19
CA ARG A 371 -4.16 14.65 -9.82
C ARG A 371 -2.79 14.26 -9.28
N ASP A 372 -1.94 13.74 -10.15
CA ASP A 372 -0.56 13.41 -9.83
C ASP A 372 0.32 14.65 -9.64
N SER A 373 1.50 14.44 -9.05
CA SER A 373 2.52 15.49 -8.95
C SER A 373 2.85 16.07 -10.33
N GLY A 374 2.98 17.39 -10.40
CA GLY A 374 3.30 18.12 -11.64
C GLY A 374 2.13 18.36 -12.58
N GLN A 375 0.96 17.74 -12.36
CA GLN A 375 -0.24 18.00 -13.15
C GLN A 375 -0.99 19.25 -12.65
N THR A 376 -1.64 19.97 -13.57
CA THR A 376 -2.40 21.20 -13.26
C THR A 376 -3.91 21.00 -13.22
N SER A 377 -4.41 19.93 -13.85
CA SER A 377 -5.83 19.58 -13.91
C SER A 377 -6.08 18.24 -13.20
N TYR A 378 -7.23 18.13 -12.54
CA TYR A 378 -7.70 16.86 -12.02
C TYR A 378 -8.31 16.02 -13.14
N TYR A 379 -7.95 14.74 -13.20
CA TYR A 379 -8.77 13.73 -13.83
C TYR A 379 -10.06 13.58 -13.02
N THR A 380 -11.19 13.33 -13.67
CA THR A 380 -12.48 13.15 -13.01
C THR A 380 -13.24 12.01 -13.67
N HIS A 381 -13.80 11.12 -12.87
CA HIS A 381 -14.64 10.02 -13.31
C HIS A 381 -15.89 9.94 -12.45
N VAL A 382 -17.03 9.70 -13.10
CA VAL A 382 -18.34 9.52 -12.45
C VAL A 382 -18.83 8.10 -12.77
N PHE A 383 -19.22 7.36 -11.75
CA PHE A 383 -19.70 5.98 -11.87
C PHE A 383 -21.18 5.98 -12.28
N ASN A 384 -21.42 6.02 -13.58
CA ASN A 384 -22.77 6.16 -14.13
C ASN A 384 -23.52 4.83 -14.24
N SER A 385 -24.85 4.89 -14.08
CA SER A 385 -25.76 3.85 -14.55
C SER A 385 -25.94 3.97 -16.07
N TYR A 386 -26.15 2.83 -16.75
CA TYR A 386 -26.45 2.77 -18.19
C TYR A 386 -27.92 2.97 -18.50
#